data_AF-A0AAD8EFF5-F1
#
_entry.id   AF-A0AAD8EFF5-F1
#
_cell.length_a   1.000
_cell.length_b   1.000
_cell.length_c   1.000
_cell.angle_alpha   90.00
_cell.angle_beta   90.00
_cell.angle_gamma   90.00
#
_symmetry.space_group_name_H-M   'P 1'
#
loop_
_entity.id
_entity.type
_entity.pdbx_description
1 polymer ?
#
loop_
_entity_poly.entity_id
_entity_poly.type
_entity_poly.pdbx_seq_one_letter_code
_entity_poly.pdbx_strand_id
1 'polypeptide(L)'
;LLKCLAKLSDLTWLSNNNTILLPNGNQVLQVAGTNETNTQFGSRTTPTGEAGHCRHLQYCVLNTFTARQEDFLQYLCHIDSYAGVCCPDVPVPDC
;
A
#
# COMPACT_ATOMS: atom_id res chain seq x y z
N LEU A 1 -10.84 -9.67 16.00
CA LEU A 1 -10.41 -10.03 14.63
C LEU A 1 -8.93 -9.69 14.53
N LEU A 2 -8.03 -10.65 14.34
CA LEU A 2 -6.64 -10.33 13.99
C LEU A 2 -6.65 -9.69 12.60
N LYS A 3 -6.21 -8.43 12.49
CA LYS A 3 -5.90 -7.80 11.20
C LYS A 3 -4.56 -8.43 10.77
N CYS A 4 -4.51 -9.08 9.62
CA CYS A 4 -3.27 -9.59 9.04
C CYS A 4 -2.88 -8.77 7.81
N LEU A 5 -1.58 -8.66 7.54
CA LEU A 5 -1.11 -8.20 6.24
C LEU A 5 -1.36 -9.28 5.19
N ALA A 6 -1.81 -8.85 4.02
CA ALA A 6 -1.95 -9.66 2.83
C ALA A 6 -0.66 -9.62 2.00
N LYS A 7 -0.66 -10.31 0.86
CA LYS A 7 0.45 -10.33 -0.11
C LYS A 7 0.10 -9.49 -1.33
N LEU A 8 1.13 -9.07 -2.08
CA LEU A 8 0.93 -8.40 -3.37
C LEU A 8 0.07 -9.24 -4.33
N SER A 9 0.21 -10.58 -4.28
CA SER A 9 -0.59 -11.52 -5.07
C SER A 9 -2.09 -11.50 -4.74
N ASP A 10 -2.47 -10.97 -3.58
CA ASP A 10 -3.86 -10.92 -3.14
C ASP A 10 -4.59 -9.67 -3.68
N LEU A 11 -3.86 -8.74 -4.30
CA LEU A 11 -4.41 -7.54 -4.94
C LEU A 11 -5.05 -7.93 -6.27
N THR A 12 -6.37 -8.10 -6.30
CA THR A 12 -7.09 -8.55 -7.51
C THR A 12 -7.14 -7.50 -8.62
N TRP A 13 -6.84 -6.25 -8.29
CA TRP A 13 -6.82 -5.11 -9.20
C TRP A 13 -5.40 -4.75 -9.68
N LEU A 14 -4.35 -5.32 -9.08
CA LEU A 14 -2.97 -5.05 -9.49
C LEU A 14 -2.64 -5.84 -10.76
N SER A 15 -2.26 -5.13 -11.82
CA SER A 15 -1.85 -5.77 -13.07
C SER A 15 -0.47 -6.42 -12.95
N ASN A 16 -0.25 -7.45 -13.78
CA ASN A 16 0.93 -8.32 -13.79
C ASN A 16 2.28 -7.59 -14.07
N ASN A 17 2.22 -6.31 -14.44
CA ASN A 17 3.40 -5.52 -14.82
C ASN A 17 4.00 -4.71 -13.66
N ASN A 18 3.57 -4.94 -12.40
CA ASN A 18 4.02 -4.20 -11.22
C ASN A 18 3.83 -2.68 -11.33
N THR A 19 2.86 -2.24 -12.12
CA THR A 19 2.49 -0.82 -12.21
C THR A 19 1.05 -0.62 -11.80
N ILE A 20 0.77 0.55 -11.23
CA ILE A 20 -0.55 0.97 -10.79
C ILE A 20 -0.95 2.17 -11.63
N LEU A 21 -1.97 2.00 -12.46
CA LEU A 21 -2.60 3.09 -13.18
C LEU A 21 -3.55 3.82 -12.25
N LEU A 22 -3.32 5.10 -12.01
CA LEU A 22 -4.24 5.92 -11.22
C LEU A 22 -5.47 6.32 -12.07
N PRO A 23 -6.65 6.53 -11.45
CA PRO A 23 -7.89 6.83 -12.17
C PRO A 23 -7.85 8.10 -13.03
N ASN A 24 -6.89 8.99 -12.78
CA ASN A 24 -6.64 10.20 -13.56
C ASN A 24 -5.98 9.92 -14.93
N GLY A 25 -5.67 8.66 -15.25
CA GLY A 25 -5.29 8.19 -16.59
C GLY A 25 -3.86 8.52 -17.04
N ASN A 26 -3.22 9.52 -16.41
CA ASN A 26 -1.91 10.03 -16.83
C ASN A 26 -0.78 9.73 -15.84
N GLN A 27 -1.08 9.12 -14.69
CA GLN A 27 -0.10 8.84 -13.66
C GLN A 27 0.00 7.34 -13.39
N VAL A 28 1.23 6.84 -13.49
CA VAL A 28 1.58 5.45 -13.25
C VAL A 28 2.57 5.41 -12.09
N LEU A 29 2.27 4.60 -11.08
CA LEU A 29 3.20 4.30 -9.98
C LEU A 29 3.76 2.90 -10.12
N GLN A 30 5.00 2.71 -9.69
CA GLN A 30 5.64 1.40 -9.66
C GLN A 30 5.43 0.72 -8.31
N VAL A 31 5.24 -0.58 -8.31
CA VAL A 31 5.39 -1.38 -7.09
C VAL A 31 6.89 -1.57 -6.86
N ALA A 32 7.37 -1.20 -5.67
CA ALA A 32 8.77 -1.37 -5.29
C ALA A 32 9.18 -2.85 -5.36
N GLY A 33 10.43 -3.10 -5.75
CA GLY A 33 11.01 -4.44 -5.84
C GLY A 33 11.88 -4.77 -4.63
N THR A 34 12.78 -5.74 -4.78
CA THR A 34 13.60 -6.24 -3.67
C THR A 34 14.74 -5.31 -3.24
N ASN A 35 14.99 -4.22 -3.97
CA ASN A 35 16.07 -3.28 -3.67
C ASN A 35 15.65 -2.21 -2.67
N GLU A 36 14.35 -1.92 -2.63
CA GLU A 36 13.75 -0.99 -1.68
C GLU A 36 13.62 -1.66 -0.31
N THR A 37 13.58 -0.87 0.75
CA THR A 37 13.51 -1.38 2.13
C THR A 37 12.18 -1.04 2.79
N ASN A 38 11.86 -1.73 3.89
CA ASN A 38 10.69 -1.44 4.72
C ASN A 38 10.93 -0.21 5.62
N THR A 39 11.21 0.93 4.98
CA THR A 39 11.45 2.22 5.64
C THR A 39 10.13 2.94 5.92
N GLN A 40 10.08 3.65 7.05
CA GLN A 40 8.99 4.57 7.38
C GLN A 40 9.25 5.92 6.71
N PHE A 41 8.38 6.33 5.79
CA PHE A 41 8.43 7.64 5.15
C PHE A 41 7.26 8.49 5.64
N GLY A 42 7.51 9.61 6.33
CA GLY A 42 6.47 10.56 6.73
C GLY A 42 5.33 10.01 7.61
N SER A 43 5.09 10.67 8.75
CA SER A 43 3.96 10.30 9.62
C SER A 43 2.63 10.70 8.99
N ARG A 44 1.65 9.79 9.01
CA ARG A 44 0.32 9.95 8.42
C ARG A 44 -0.77 9.31 9.29
N THR A 45 -2.02 9.59 8.96
CA THR A 45 -3.18 8.96 9.60
C THR A 45 -3.93 8.12 8.56
N THR A 46 -4.31 6.90 8.91
CA THR A 46 -5.12 6.04 8.04
C THR A 46 -6.51 6.66 7.83
N PRO A 47 -7.26 6.24 6.78
CA PRO A 47 -8.68 6.59 6.63
C PRO A 47 -9.55 6.21 7.84
N THR A 48 -9.12 5.23 8.63
CA THR A 48 -9.78 4.78 9.87
C THR A 48 -9.39 5.59 11.11
N GLY A 49 -8.48 6.56 11.00
CA GLY A 49 -8.03 7.40 12.12
C GLY A 49 -6.84 6.84 12.90
N GLU A 50 -6.25 5.72 12.49
CA GLU A 50 -5.09 5.10 13.14
C GLU A 50 -3.81 5.86 12.74
N ALA A 51 -2.88 6.05 13.69
CA ALA A 51 -1.56 6.60 13.38
C ALA A 51 -0.72 5.60 12.59
N GLY A 52 0.07 6.10 11.63
CA GLY A 52 0.91 5.28 10.78
C GLY A 52 1.98 6.05 10.01
N HIS A 53 2.70 5.33 9.16
CA HIS A 53 3.73 5.88 8.29
C HIS A 53 3.56 5.38 6.85
N CYS A 54 4.02 6.15 5.87
CA CYS A 54 4.11 5.63 4.50
C CYS A 54 5.15 4.51 4.45
N ARG A 55 4.81 3.39 3.81
CA ARG A 55 5.73 2.31 3.48
C ARG A 55 5.46 1.87 2.05
N HIS A 56 6.46 1.34 1.35
CA HIS A 56 6.24 0.75 0.03
C HIS A 56 5.15 -0.33 0.10
N LEU A 57 4.27 -0.38 -0.90
CA LEU A 57 3.10 -1.27 -0.92
C LEU A 57 3.42 -2.73 -0.57
N GLN A 58 4.54 -3.25 -1.07
CA GLN A 58 4.97 -4.64 -0.83
C GLN A 58 5.17 -5.00 0.65
N TYR A 59 5.38 -4.01 1.53
CA TYR A 59 5.60 -4.22 2.96
C TYR A 59 4.36 -4.03 3.82
N CYS A 60 3.24 -3.59 3.24
CA CYS A 60 2.04 -3.33 4.01
C CYS A 60 0.77 -3.44 3.15
N VAL A 61 0.47 -4.62 2.65
CA VAL A 61 -0.80 -4.86 1.95
C VAL A 61 -1.89 -5.10 3.00
N LEU A 62 -2.86 -4.20 3.12
CA LEU A 62 -3.98 -4.37 4.04
C LEU A 62 -5.13 -5.09 3.34
N ASN A 63 -5.74 -6.08 4.02
CA ASN A 63 -6.93 -6.77 3.54
C ASN A 63 -8.06 -5.83 3.10
N THR A 64 -8.16 -4.65 3.71
CA THR A 64 -9.17 -3.62 3.37
C THR A 64 -9.17 -3.24 1.89
N PHE A 65 -8.05 -3.35 1.19
CA PHE A 65 -7.92 -2.90 -0.18
C PHE A 65 -7.52 -3.98 -1.18
N THR A 66 -7.54 -5.26 -0.82
CA THR A 66 -7.15 -6.35 -1.74
C THR A 66 -8.13 -6.49 -2.91
N ALA A 67 -9.43 -6.30 -2.65
CA ALA A 67 -10.48 -6.50 -3.65
C ALA A 67 -10.74 -5.27 -4.54
N ARG A 68 -10.48 -4.04 -4.07
CA ARG A 68 -10.84 -2.81 -4.77
C ARG A 68 -9.71 -1.79 -4.75
N GLN A 69 -9.31 -1.31 -5.92
CA GLN A 69 -8.29 -0.28 -6.07
C GLN A 69 -8.73 1.04 -5.40
N GLU A 70 -10.01 1.38 -5.45
CA GLU A 70 -10.58 2.58 -4.82
C GLU A 70 -10.29 2.64 -3.32
N ASP A 71 -10.34 1.50 -2.62
CA ASP A 71 -10.00 1.41 -1.20
C ASP A 71 -8.49 1.63 -0.99
N PHE A 72 -7.65 1.10 -1.89
CA PHE A 72 -6.20 1.32 -1.86
C PHE A 72 -5.85 2.81 -2.02
N LEU A 73 -6.55 3.53 -2.90
CA LEU A 73 -6.30 4.96 -3.16
C LEU A 73 -6.51 5.83 -1.92
N GLN A 74 -7.36 5.41 -0.97
CA GLN A 74 -7.54 6.11 0.30
C GLN A 74 -6.31 5.99 1.23
N TYR A 75 -5.54 4.92 1.08
CA TYR A 75 -4.31 4.68 1.85
C TYR A 75 -3.05 5.14 1.08
N LEU A 76 -3.16 5.45 -0.21
CA LEU A 76 -2.04 5.78 -1.08
C LEU A 76 -1.17 6.92 -0.51
N CYS A 77 0.13 6.75 -0.64
CA CYS A 77 1.12 7.82 -0.63
C CYS A 77 2.09 7.63 -1.78
N HIS A 78 2.73 8.73 -2.15
CA HIS A 78 3.80 8.74 -3.12
C HIS A 78 5.14 8.63 -2.40
N ILE A 79 5.97 7.67 -2.80
CA ILE A 79 7.38 7.57 -2.44
C ILE A 79 8.16 7.68 -3.75
N ASP A 80 8.53 8.90 -4.14
CA ASP A 80 9.10 9.19 -5.46
C ASP A 80 8.22 8.64 -6.61
N SER A 81 8.72 7.66 -7.38
CA SER A 81 7.99 6.96 -8.44
C SER A 81 7.24 5.71 -7.98
N TYR A 82 7.35 5.35 -6.71
CA TYR A 82 6.75 4.15 -6.15
C TYR A 82 5.43 4.40 -5.43
N ALA A 83 4.57 3.40 -5.49
CA ALA A 83 3.36 3.31 -4.69
C ALA A 83 3.72 2.95 -3.25
N GLY A 84 3.39 3.86 -2.33
CA GLY A 84 3.36 3.58 -0.90
C GLY A 84 1.93 3.53 -0.37
N VAL A 85 1.79 3.03 0.86
CA VAL A 85 0.53 3.05 1.61
C VAL A 85 0.76 3.54 3.03
N CYS A 86 -0.24 4.21 3.60
CA CYS A 86 -0.27 4.53 5.03
C CYS A 86 -0.43 3.24 5.82
N CYS A 87 0.69 2.72 6.33
CA CYS A 87 0.71 1.53 7.14
C CYS A 87 0.51 1.90 8.62
N PRO A 88 -0.48 1.31 9.33
CA PRO A 88 -0.64 1.53 10.76
C PRO A 88 0.65 1.17 11.53
N ASP A 89 0.99 1.96 12.55
CA ASP A 89 2.16 1.66 13.41
C ASP A 89 1.85 0.54 14.42
N VAL A 90 0.57 0.31 14.69
CA VAL A 90 0.13 -0.80 15.53
C VAL A 90 0.51 -2.13 14.84
N PRO A 91 1.03 -3.11 15.57
CA PRO A 91 1.42 -4.39 14.97
C PRO A 91 0.24 -5.06 14.27
N VAL A 92 0.36 -5.22 12.95
CA VAL A 92 -0.52 -6.05 12.13
C VAL A 92 0.27 -7.32 11.83
N PRO A 93 -0.06 -8.49 12.41
CA PRO A 93 0.67 -9.73 12.14
C PRO A 93 0.69 -10.09 10.65
N ASP A 94 1.75 -10.76 10.19
CA ASP A 94 1.84 -11.28 8.82
C ASP A 94 0.99 -12.56 8.66
N CYS A 95 0.30 -12.68 7.52
CA CYS A 95 -0.35 -13.89 7.01
C CYS A 95 0.16 -14.14 5.55
#